data_AF-A0A6J4FAX6-F1
#
_entry.id   AF-A0A6J4FAX6-F1
#
_cell.length_a   1.000
_cell.length_b   1.000
_cell.length_c   1.000
_cell.angle_alpha   90.00
_cell.angle_beta   90.00
_cell.angle_gamma   90.00
#
_symmetry.space_group_name_H-M   'P 1'
#
loop_
_entity.id
_entity.type
_entity.pdbx_description
1 polymer ?
#
loop_
_entity_poly.entity_id
_entity_poly.type
_entity_poly.pdbx_seq_one_letter_code
_entity_poly.pdbx_strand_id
1 'polypeptide(L)' 'MLSGKHGVDTMASDMQTERLWSRLAAIHQRVQWMADEEARSAWVNGPAAQGMYLDEKERLIDEAERVLDALEAIHT' A
#
# COMPACT_ATOMS: atom_id res chain seq x y z
N MET A 1 34.64 23.56 0.57
CA MET A 1 33.73 22.89 1.52
C MET A 1 32.39 22.63 0.82
N LEU A 2 32.17 21.45 0.23
CA LEU A 2 30.92 21.10 -0.48
C LEU A 2 30.45 19.65 -0.20
N SER A 3 31.00 19.00 0.83
CA SER A 3 30.76 17.57 1.09
C SER A 3 29.49 17.25 1.88
N GLY A 4 28.72 18.25 2.34
CA GLY A 4 27.60 18.05 3.27
C GLY A 4 26.22 17.86 2.63
N LYS A 5 26.01 18.31 1.39
CA LYS A 5 24.68 18.31 0.76
C LYS A 5 24.27 16.92 0.24
N HIS A 6 25.19 16.19 -0.38
CA HIS A 6 24.91 14.88 -0.98
C HIS A 6 24.46 13.82 0.05
N GLY A 7 24.98 13.83 1.28
CA GLY A 7 24.59 12.85 2.31
C GLY A 7 23.18 13.05 2.86
N VAL A 8 22.69 14.30 2.90
CA VAL A 8 21.34 14.63 3.39
C VAL A 8 20.28 14.27 2.35
N ASP A 9 20.58 14.51 1.07
CA ASP A 9 19.67 14.21 -0.03
C ASP A 9 19.45 12.68 -0.19
N THR A 10 20.51 11.87 0.01
CA THR A 10 20.39 10.39 0.02
C THR A 10 19.56 9.89 1.19
N MET A 11 19.82 10.35 2.41
CA MET A 11 19.06 9.91 3.61
C MET A 11 17.57 10.26 3.53
N ALA A 12 17.23 11.42 2.95
CA ALA A 12 15.85 11.82 2.76
C ALA A 12 15.11 10.90 1.77
N SER A 13 15.78 10.49 0.69
CA SER A 13 15.25 9.54 -0.30
C SER A 13 15.02 8.15 0.29
N ASP A 14 15.95 7.66 1.12
CA ASP A 14 15.84 6.36 1.80
C ASP A 14 14.64 6.33 2.75
N MET A 15 14.49 7.37 3.58
CA MET A 15 13.34 7.51 4.48
C MET A 15 12.01 7.59 3.74
N GLN A 16 11.98 8.25 2.57
CA GLN A 16 10.78 8.32 1.74
C GLN A 16 10.44 6.93 1.17
N THR A 17 11.44 6.21 0.69
CA THR A 17 11.31 4.85 0.15
C THR A 17 10.76 3.88 1.19
N GLU A 18 11.30 3.90 2.41
CA GLU A 18 10.82 3.06 3.53
C GLU A 18 9.37 3.34 3.90
N ARG A 19 8.94 4.62 3.85
CA ARG A 19 7.55 5.01 4.12
C ARG A 19 6.60 4.47 3.05
N LEU A 20 6.99 4.55 1.78
CA LEU A 20 6.19 4.03 0.67
C LEU A 20 6.05 2.51 0.75
N TRP A 21 7.13 1.79 1.04
CA TRP A 21 7.07 0.34 1.27
C TRP A 21 6.20 -0.04 2.47
N SER A 22 6.32 0.72 3.57
CA SER A 22 5.46 0.52 4.75
C SER A 22 3.99 0.75 4.41
N ARG A 23 3.68 1.73 3.56
CA ARG A 23 2.31 2.00 3.10
C ARG A 23 1.78 0.85 2.25
N LEU A 24 2.59 0.34 1.31
CA LEU A 24 2.22 -0.79 0.47
C LEU A 24 1.96 -2.06 1.30
N ALA A 25 2.80 -2.31 2.31
CA ALA A 25 2.61 -3.42 3.24
C ALA A 25 1.29 -3.31 4.03
N ALA A 26 0.92 -2.10 4.48
CA ALA A 26 -0.34 -1.86 5.17
C ALA A 26 -1.55 -2.09 4.26
N ILE A 27 -1.48 -1.65 3.00
CA ILE A 27 -2.52 -1.91 1.99
C ILE A 27 -2.70 -3.41 1.77
N HIS A 28 -1.59 -4.13 1.56
CA HIS A 28 -1.61 -5.59 1.40
C HIS A 28 -2.27 -6.29 2.60
N GLN A 29 -1.89 -5.93 3.83
CA GLN A 29 -2.49 -6.50 5.03
C GLN A 29 -4.01 -6.24 5.10
N ARG A 30 -4.45 -5.05 4.70
CA ARG A 30 -5.87 -4.69 4.69
C ARG A 30 -6.65 -5.50 3.65
N VAL A 31 -6.11 -5.65 2.45
CA VAL A 31 -6.71 -6.47 1.38
C VAL A 31 -6.79 -7.93 1.81
N GLN A 32 -5.74 -8.47 2.42
CA GLN A 32 -5.74 -9.85 2.93
C GLN A 32 -6.82 -10.07 3.98
N TRP A 33 -6.96 -9.14 4.94
CA TRP A 33 -8.01 -9.23 5.97
C TRP A 33 -9.41 -9.26 5.35
N MET A 34 -9.68 -8.43 4.34
CA MET A 34 -10.99 -8.42 3.65
C MET A 34 -11.24 -9.74 2.91
N ALA A 35 -10.22 -10.28 2.24
CA ALA A 35 -10.32 -11.57 1.57
C ALA A 35 -10.63 -12.71 2.55
N ASP A 36 -9.99 -12.71 3.72
CA ASP A 36 -10.27 -13.69 4.77
C ASP A 36 -11.70 -13.57 5.31
N GLU A 37 -12.22 -12.35 5.45
CA GLU A 37 -13.58 -12.10 5.91
C GLU A 37 -14.64 -12.51 4.89
N GLU A 38 -14.40 -12.26 3.60
CA GLU A 38 -15.23 -12.76 2.50
C GLU A 38 -15.25 -14.29 2.46
N ALA A 39 -14.09 -14.93 2.60
CA ALA A 39 -13.97 -16.38 2.65
C ALA A 39 -14.73 -16.99 3.84
N ARG A 40 -14.65 -16.35 5.03
CA ARG A 40 -15.45 -16.75 6.20
C ARG A 40 -16.95 -16.58 5.95
N SER A 41 -17.36 -15.45 5.37
CA SER A 41 -18.78 -15.15 5.14
C SER A 41 -19.41 -16.00 4.05
N ALA A 42 -18.62 -16.54 3.10
CA ALA A 42 -19.12 -17.39 2.03
C ALA A 42 -19.89 -18.61 2.55
N TRP A 43 -19.48 -19.16 3.69
CA TRP A 43 -20.12 -20.34 4.32
C TRP A 43 -21.54 -20.09 4.81
N VAL A 44 -21.86 -18.85 5.18
CA VAL A 44 -23.16 -18.45 5.74
C VAL A 44 -23.91 -17.51 4.82
N ASN A 45 -23.42 -17.31 3.59
CA ASN A 45 -23.90 -16.31 2.64
C ASN A 45 -24.03 -14.91 3.29
N GLY A 46 -23.06 -14.56 4.13
CA GLY A 46 -23.04 -13.34 4.92
C GLY A 46 -22.73 -12.09 4.08
N PRO A 47 -22.93 -10.87 4.62
CA PRO A 47 -22.79 -9.63 3.88
C PRO A 47 -21.41 -9.42 3.21
N ALA A 48 -20.31 -9.88 3.81
CA ALA A 48 -19.00 -9.77 3.18
C ALA A 48 -18.90 -10.59 1.88
N ALA A 49 -19.53 -11.78 1.83
CA ALA A 49 -19.58 -12.58 0.61
C ALA A 49 -20.39 -11.95 -0.53
N GLN A 50 -21.19 -10.91 -0.21
CA GLN A 50 -22.01 -10.17 -1.18
C GLN A 50 -21.34 -8.88 -1.66
N GLY A 51 -20.03 -8.74 -1.45
CA GLY A 51 -19.26 -7.62 -1.97
C GLY A 51 -19.27 -6.37 -1.09
N MET A 52 -19.51 -6.51 0.23
CA MET A 52 -19.43 -5.40 1.20
C MET A 52 -18.15 -4.56 1.08
N TYR A 53 -17.03 -5.18 0.69
CA TYR A 53 -15.73 -4.55 0.64
C TYR A 53 -15.29 -4.09 -0.75
N LEU A 54 -16.13 -4.16 -1.78
CA LEU A 54 -15.75 -3.82 -3.15
C LEU A 54 -15.23 -2.38 -3.26
N ASP A 55 -15.99 -1.40 -2.79
CA ASP A 55 -15.60 0.02 -2.83
C ASP A 55 -14.33 0.33 -2.00
N GLU A 56 -14.06 -0.43 -0.95
CA GLU A 56 -12.82 -0.27 -0.17
C GLU A 56 -11.63 -0.89 -0.90
N LYS A 57 -11.81 -2.06 -1.53
CA LYS A 57 -10.78 -2.71 -2.35
C LYS A 57 -10.38 -1.85 -3.54
N GLU A 58 -11.34 -1.27 -4.26
CA GLU A 58 -11.05 -0.36 -5.38
C GLU A 58 -10.22 0.84 -4.93
N ARG A 59 -10.60 1.50 -3.81
CA ARG A 59 -9.82 2.61 -3.26
C ARG A 59 -8.41 2.21 -2.84
N LEU A 60 -8.23 1.01 -2.31
CA LEU A 60 -6.92 0.49 -1.90
C LEU A 60 -6.05 0.12 -3.10
N ILE A 61 -6.65 -0.34 -4.21
CA ILE A 61 -5.94 -0.59 -5.47
C ILE A 61 -5.44 0.74 -6.05
N ASP A 62 -6.31 1.74 -6.19
CA ASP A 62 -5.92 3.08 -6.65
C ASP A 62 -4.81 3.69 -5.79
N GLU A 63 -4.85 3.45 -4.48
CA GLU A 63 -3.81 3.92 -3.58
C GLU A 63 -2.49 3.15 -3.78
N ALA A 64 -2.54 1.83 -3.96
CA ALA A 64 -1.37 1.03 -4.23
C ALA A 64 -0.67 1.47 -5.52
N GLU A 65 -1.43 1.74 -6.59
CA GLU A 65 -0.91 2.26 -7.85
C GLU A 65 -0.15 3.56 -7.65
N ARG A 66 -0.72 4.54 -6.93
CA ARG A 66 -0.03 5.81 -6.63
C ARG A 66 1.24 5.63 -5.80
N VAL A 67 1.27 4.65 -4.88
CA VAL A 67 2.47 4.33 -4.10
C VAL A 67 3.54 3.70 -4.98
N LEU A 68 3.15 2.81 -5.90
CA LEU A 68 4.06 2.19 -6.86
C LEU A 68 4.64 3.22 -7.84
N ASP A 69 3.82 4.14 -8.37
CA ASP A 69 4.28 5.25 -9.21
C ASP A 69 5.31 6.12 -8.48
N ALA A 70 5.07 6.41 -7.19
CA ALA A 70 6.00 7.18 -6.36
C ALA A 70 7.32 6.43 -6.10
N LEU A 71 7.26 5.11 -5.94
CA LEU A 71 8.46 4.27 -5.82
C LEU A 71 9.24 4.23 -7.14
N GLU A 72 8.57 4.07 -8.28
CA GLU A 72 9.20 4.07 -9.60
C GLU A 72 9.92 5.38 -9.88
N ALA A 73 9.30 6.52 -9.53
CA ALA A 73 9.88 7.85 -9.69
C ALA A 73 11.14 8.10 -8.83
N ILE A 74 11.36 7.33 -7.75
CA ILE A 74 12.58 7.39 -6.95
C ILE A 74 13.70 6.53 -7.58
N HIS A 75 13.34 5.45 -8.27
CA HIS A 75 14.29 4.47 -8.81
C HIS A 75 14.65 4.67 -10.28
N THR A 76 14.06 5.68 -10.93
CA THR A 76 14.29 6.06 -12.34
C THR A 76 15.04 7.39 -12.42
#